data_AF-A0A8H4RVR1-F1
#
_entry.id   AF-A0A8H4RVR1-F1
#
_cell.length_a   1.000
_cell.length_b   1.000
_cell.length_c   1.000
_cell.angle_alpha   90.00
_cell.angle_beta   90.00
_cell.angle_gamma   90.00
#
_symmetry.space_group_name_H-M   'P 1'
#
loop_
_entity.id
_entity.type
_entity.pdbx_description
1 polymer ?
#
loop_
_entity_poly.entity_id
_entity_poly.type
_entity_poly.pdbx_seq_one_letter_code
_entity_poly.pdbx_strand_id
1 'polypeptide(L)'
;MPPSATTQKLPRKRHMATDIVLLAESLPISQVISLLNRELVYRKRKTTGGFSKAIHITNADVARARENFKDNIEQRVKPPTLQELIEWSLKYGDSGLLVGGTAETSTPPNFTDGAILFNWDWDWELDSDSESEEEEDMGQKNKKREEVRQVEEKQEAGGKEEIFIEELLSKDDHDDNHTKHENVRRPETHSDEVCKVLGACPHVLQIVVQNAQMTCHSGLLSLYSEFFDKECNTTEEIRNRKEIDLTEDFSPKEMSAFISWAYSSKVESTLALEKLWGLGWRLESPRFMNAVMQLFFDNYAYGKGKWLSASTVEFVYTNMRRKSPLRQFVKHHIIANGPLSARSLTGRQYGFEAEWKALIRKGGDLASDIAVESSFSNDDPSQSPCRPERWAKYLLPITTRPTEEIVNGTLRLKIEDPDVSEWH
;
A
#
# COMPACT_ATOMS: atom_id res chain seq x y z
N MET A 1 -39.90 44.20 -29.77
CA MET A 1 -39.47 42.82 -30.06
C MET A 1 -37.96 42.75 -29.88
N PRO A 2 -37.43 42.05 -28.87
CA PRO A 2 -36.00 41.87 -28.72
C PRO A 2 -35.52 40.63 -29.51
N PRO A 3 -34.25 40.57 -29.95
CA PRO A 3 -33.76 39.48 -30.77
C PRO A 3 -33.45 38.23 -29.93
N SER A 4 -33.70 37.08 -30.54
CA SER A 4 -33.43 35.75 -30.02
C SER A 4 -31.93 35.53 -29.82
N ALA A 5 -31.55 35.12 -28.60
CA ALA A 5 -30.18 34.75 -28.26
C ALA A 5 -29.91 33.29 -28.68
N THR A 6 -29.12 33.11 -29.73
CA THR A 6 -28.61 31.81 -30.17
C THR A 6 -27.48 31.36 -29.23
N THR A 7 -27.72 30.30 -28.46
CA THR A 7 -26.73 29.70 -27.56
C THR A 7 -25.75 28.83 -28.36
N GLN A 8 -24.52 29.31 -28.60
CA GLN A 8 -23.42 28.47 -29.08
C GLN A 8 -22.90 27.61 -27.93
N LYS A 9 -23.06 26.28 -28.03
CA LYS A 9 -22.40 25.31 -27.15
C LYS A 9 -20.93 25.16 -27.57
N LEU A 10 -20.01 25.61 -26.73
CA LEU A 10 -18.57 25.28 -26.82
C LEU A 10 -18.30 23.87 -26.24
N PRO A 11 -17.40 23.08 -26.85
CA PRO A 11 -17.11 21.72 -26.38
C PRO A 11 -16.23 21.74 -25.11
N ARG A 12 -16.73 21.11 -24.04
CA ARG A 12 -16.07 20.87 -22.74
C ARG A 12 -14.91 19.85 -22.79
N LYS A 13 -13.87 20.08 -23.59
CA LYS A 13 -12.72 19.13 -23.67
C LYS A 13 -11.33 19.73 -23.43
N ARG A 14 -11.21 20.96 -22.92
CA ARG A 14 -9.90 21.65 -22.83
C ARG A 14 -9.26 21.83 -21.44
N HIS A 15 -9.83 21.33 -20.35
CA HIS A 15 -9.30 21.68 -19.01
C HIS A 15 -8.08 20.88 -18.53
N MET A 16 -7.97 19.56 -18.78
CA MET A 16 -6.89 18.76 -18.15
C MET A 16 -5.51 18.84 -18.82
N ALA A 17 -5.43 19.15 -20.12
CA ALA A 17 -4.13 19.32 -20.78
C ALA A 17 -3.38 20.55 -20.23
N THR A 18 -4.14 21.55 -19.78
CA THR A 18 -3.61 22.78 -19.17
C THR A 18 -3.07 22.54 -17.77
N ASP A 19 -3.68 21.62 -17.00
CA ASP A 19 -3.25 21.29 -15.64
C ASP A 19 -1.90 20.54 -15.62
N ILE A 20 -1.65 19.64 -16.59
CA ILE A 20 -0.35 18.96 -16.73
C ILE A 20 0.76 19.93 -17.14
N VAL A 21 0.42 20.95 -17.94
CA VAL A 21 1.37 22.00 -18.34
C VAL A 21 1.77 22.86 -17.14
N LEU A 22 0.82 23.22 -16.27
CA LEU A 22 1.10 24.00 -15.05
C LEU A 22 1.89 23.20 -14.00
N LEU A 23 1.70 21.88 -13.94
CA LEU A 23 2.46 20.98 -13.05
C LEU A 23 3.88 20.68 -13.58
N ALA A 24 4.10 20.76 -14.90
CA ALA A 24 5.41 20.48 -15.50
C ALA A 24 6.45 21.57 -15.24
N GLU A 25 6.03 22.80 -14.94
CA GLU A 25 6.95 23.92 -14.63
C GLU A 25 7.54 23.85 -13.21
N SER A 26 6.94 23.08 -12.30
CA SER A 26 7.31 23.03 -10.89
C SER A 26 7.88 21.68 -10.43
N LEU A 27 7.91 20.66 -11.29
CA LEU A 27 8.33 19.30 -10.94
C LEU A 27 9.65 18.88 -11.61
N PRO A 28 10.48 18.05 -10.94
CA PRO A 28 11.61 17.39 -11.59
C PRO A 28 11.16 16.56 -12.80
N ILE A 29 11.96 16.55 -13.86
CA ILE A 29 11.66 15.88 -15.15
C ILE A 29 11.28 14.40 -14.96
N SER A 30 11.90 13.70 -14.02
CA SER A 30 11.60 12.30 -13.70
C SER A 30 10.16 12.09 -13.20
N GLN A 31 9.61 13.05 -12.45
CA GLN A 31 8.23 13.01 -11.96
C GLN A 31 7.23 13.37 -13.06
N VAL A 32 7.56 14.32 -13.93
CA VAL A 32 6.75 14.64 -15.12
C VAL A 32 6.63 13.42 -16.04
N ILE A 33 7.74 12.70 -16.27
CA ILE A 33 7.75 11.46 -17.05
C ILE A 33 6.86 10.37 -16.41
N SER A 34 6.91 10.21 -15.09
CA SER A 34 6.07 9.25 -14.37
C SER A 34 4.57 9.58 -14.51
N LEU A 35 4.21 10.85 -14.41
CA LEU A 35 2.82 11.33 -14.59
C LEU A 35 2.32 11.11 -16.02
N LEU A 36 3.16 11.39 -17.03
CA LEU A 36 2.83 11.14 -18.43
C LEU A 36 2.65 9.66 -18.73
N ASN A 37 3.51 8.79 -18.19
CA ASN A 37 3.38 7.34 -18.33
C ASN A 37 2.08 6.82 -17.70
N ARG A 38 1.68 7.37 -16.55
CA ARG A 38 0.42 7.01 -15.89
C ARG A 38 -0.80 7.41 -16.72
N GLU A 39 -0.78 8.59 -17.33
CA GLU A 39 -1.85 9.06 -18.20
C GLU A 39 -1.95 8.24 -19.49
N LEU A 40 -0.82 7.85 -20.08
CA LEU A 40 -0.79 6.93 -21.24
C LEU A 40 -1.41 5.57 -20.91
N VAL A 41 -1.09 5.00 -19.74
CA VAL A 41 -1.70 3.75 -19.26
C VAL A 41 -3.19 3.90 -19.01
N TYR A 42 -3.61 5.03 -18.43
CA TYR A 42 -5.03 5.32 -18.15
C TYR A 42 -5.85 5.48 -19.44
N ARG A 43 -5.33 6.24 -20.43
CA ARG A 43 -5.97 6.40 -21.74
C ARG A 43 -6.10 5.08 -22.47
N LYS A 44 -5.04 4.25 -22.47
CA LYS A 44 -5.04 2.93 -23.11
C LYS A 44 -6.15 2.02 -22.55
N ARG A 45 -6.38 2.04 -21.23
CA ARG A 45 -7.48 1.29 -20.59
C ARG A 45 -8.87 1.81 -20.96
N LYS A 46 -9.01 3.11 -21.22
CA LYS A 46 -10.29 3.75 -21.53
C LYS A 46 -10.68 3.59 -23.00
N THR A 47 -9.70 3.48 -23.90
CA THR A 47 -9.93 3.30 -25.35
C THR A 47 -10.18 1.85 -25.75
N THR A 48 -9.66 0.86 -25.02
CA THR A 48 -9.84 -0.57 -25.36
C THR A 48 -11.05 -1.21 -24.68
N GLY A 49 -12.21 -0.55 -24.71
CA GLY A 49 -13.45 -1.09 -24.13
C GLY A 49 -13.73 -2.52 -24.63
N GLY A 50 -13.48 -3.52 -23.78
CA GLY A 50 -13.80 -4.93 -24.01
C GLY A 50 -12.88 -5.63 -25.03
N PHE A 51 -12.27 -6.74 -24.61
CA PHE A 51 -11.37 -7.63 -25.37
C PHE A 51 -9.94 -7.11 -25.62
N SER A 52 -9.05 -7.49 -24.71
CA SER A 52 -7.60 -7.43 -24.93
C SER A 52 -7.20 -8.48 -25.98
N LYS A 53 -6.94 -8.06 -27.22
CA LYS A 53 -6.04 -8.82 -28.10
C LYS A 53 -4.63 -8.61 -27.54
N ALA A 54 -4.02 -9.68 -27.02
CA ALA A 54 -2.63 -9.67 -26.61
C ALA A 54 -1.77 -9.26 -27.82
N ILE A 55 -1.17 -8.07 -27.76
CA ILE A 55 -0.15 -7.65 -28.71
C ILE A 55 1.13 -8.33 -28.27
N HIS A 56 1.59 -9.31 -29.04
CA HIS A 56 2.87 -9.97 -28.80
C HIS A 56 3.98 -9.02 -29.25
N ILE A 57 4.65 -8.40 -28.29
CA ILE A 57 5.85 -7.59 -28.54
C ILE A 57 7.02 -8.57 -28.59
N THR A 58 7.78 -8.55 -29.68
CA THR A 58 8.94 -9.42 -29.85
C THR A 58 10.23 -8.69 -29.44
N ASN A 59 11.27 -9.45 -29.12
CA ASN A 59 12.59 -8.87 -28.83
C ASN A 59 13.15 -8.08 -30.03
N ALA A 60 12.73 -8.39 -31.25
CA ALA A 60 13.10 -7.64 -32.45
C ALA A 60 12.47 -6.24 -32.50
N ASP A 61 11.25 -6.07 -31.95
CA ASP A 61 10.58 -4.78 -31.89
C ASP A 61 11.26 -3.86 -30.85
N VAL A 62 11.69 -4.43 -29.74
CA VAL A 62 12.44 -3.72 -28.69
C VAL A 62 13.84 -3.33 -29.19
N ALA A 63 14.52 -4.21 -29.93
CA ALA A 63 15.82 -3.91 -30.53
C ALA A 63 15.74 -2.76 -31.54
N ARG A 64 14.72 -2.77 -32.42
CA ARG A 64 14.50 -1.73 -33.43
C ARG A 64 14.16 -0.38 -32.81
N ALA A 65 13.40 -0.36 -31.72
CA ALA A 65 13.11 0.86 -30.97
C ALA A 65 14.38 1.46 -30.31
N ARG A 66 15.28 0.60 -29.80
CA ARG A 66 16.58 1.04 -29.25
C ARG A 66 17.51 1.62 -30.30
N GLU A 67 17.58 0.99 -31.48
CA GLU A 67 18.43 1.44 -32.59
C GLU A 67 17.97 2.81 -33.12
N ASN A 68 16.66 2.98 -33.35
CA ASN A 68 16.08 4.27 -33.76
C ASN A 68 16.27 5.40 -32.73
N PHE A 69 16.32 5.05 -31.44
CA PHE A 69 16.55 6.01 -30.36
C PHE A 69 18.04 6.41 -30.30
N LYS A 70 18.94 5.46 -30.50
CA LYS A 70 20.39 5.68 -30.54
C LYS A 70 20.78 6.59 -31.71
N ASP A 71 20.25 6.32 -32.91
CA ASP A 71 20.51 7.14 -34.10
C ASP A 71 20.00 8.59 -33.96
N ASN A 72 18.89 8.80 -33.24
CA ASN A 72 18.34 10.14 -33.00
C ASN A 72 19.09 10.95 -31.94
N ILE A 73 19.76 10.29 -30.99
CA ILE A 73 20.56 10.94 -29.96
C ILE A 73 21.98 11.23 -30.47
N GLU A 74 22.60 10.28 -31.18
CA GLU A 74 23.98 10.43 -31.67
C GLU A 74 24.13 11.54 -32.73
N GLN A 75 23.04 11.93 -33.41
CA GLN A 75 23.04 13.03 -34.37
C GLN A 75 22.78 14.42 -33.75
N ARG A 76 22.52 14.53 -32.43
CA ARG A 76 22.15 15.81 -31.78
C ARG A 76 23.25 16.30 -30.83
N VAL A 77 23.81 17.47 -31.16
CA VAL A 77 24.84 18.16 -30.34
C VAL A 77 24.26 18.80 -29.05
N LYS A 78 22.93 18.76 -28.84
CA LYS A 78 22.26 19.26 -27.63
C LYS A 78 21.10 18.35 -27.20
N PRO A 79 20.86 18.19 -25.89
CA PRO A 79 19.72 17.43 -25.39
C PRO A 79 18.39 18.07 -25.83
N PRO A 80 17.34 17.27 -26.11
CA PRO A 80 16.06 17.76 -26.58
C PRO A 80 15.39 18.65 -25.53
N THR A 81 14.74 19.71 -26.00
CA THR A 81 13.93 20.60 -25.16
C THR A 81 12.63 19.91 -24.71
N LEU A 82 12.04 20.38 -23.62
CA LEU A 82 10.76 19.85 -23.11
C LEU A 82 9.64 19.92 -24.16
N GLN A 83 9.62 20.99 -24.97
CA GLN A 83 8.70 21.17 -26.08
C GLN A 83 8.85 20.07 -27.14
N GLU A 84 10.09 19.71 -27.49
CA GLU A 84 10.37 18.65 -28.47
C GLU A 84 9.99 17.26 -27.94
N LEU A 85 10.17 17.00 -26.64
CA LEU A 85 9.74 15.75 -26.01
C LEU A 85 8.21 15.60 -26.00
N ILE A 86 7.49 16.70 -25.77
CA ILE A 86 6.02 16.74 -25.84
C ILE A 86 5.54 16.53 -27.28
N GLU A 87 6.14 17.22 -28.25
CA GLU A 87 5.80 17.06 -29.67
C GLU A 87 6.12 15.66 -30.19
N TRP A 88 7.23 15.06 -29.75
CA TRP A 88 7.61 13.69 -30.09
C TRP A 88 6.63 12.66 -29.51
N SER A 89 6.24 12.81 -28.24
CA SER A 89 5.24 11.95 -27.59
C SER A 89 3.87 12.03 -28.27
N LEU A 90 3.44 13.23 -28.67
CA LEU A 90 2.20 13.44 -29.40
C LEU A 90 2.24 12.86 -30.82
N LYS A 91 3.42 12.82 -31.46
CA LYS A 91 3.58 12.36 -32.83
C LYS A 91 3.72 10.84 -32.97
N TYR A 92 4.28 10.15 -31.97
CA TYR A 92 4.61 8.72 -32.06
C TYR A 92 4.00 7.85 -30.94
N GLY A 93 3.14 8.41 -30.09
CA GLY A 93 2.62 7.80 -28.86
C GLY A 93 1.79 6.50 -28.98
N ASP A 94 1.46 6.05 -30.19
CA ASP A 94 0.80 4.74 -30.38
C ASP A 94 1.79 3.56 -30.44
N SER A 95 3.10 3.82 -30.49
CA SER A 95 4.13 2.78 -30.53
C SER A 95 5.44 3.24 -29.87
N GLY A 96 5.58 3.03 -28.56
CA GLY A 96 6.89 3.16 -27.91
C GLY A 96 6.88 3.13 -26.37
N LEU A 97 7.64 2.21 -25.79
CA LEU A 97 8.03 2.14 -24.38
C LEU A 97 9.35 2.91 -24.22
N LEU A 98 9.44 3.87 -23.30
CA LEU A 98 10.70 4.56 -22.97
C LEU A 98 11.56 3.66 -22.06
N VAL A 99 12.72 3.22 -22.55
CA VAL A 99 13.76 2.54 -21.75
C VAL A 99 14.95 3.47 -21.62
N GLY A 100 15.25 3.89 -20.39
CA GLY A 100 16.45 4.68 -20.09
C GLY A 100 17.71 3.82 -20.23
N GLY A 101 18.67 4.25 -21.04
CA GLY A 101 20.02 3.72 -21.10
C GLY A 101 21.03 4.82 -20.80
N THR A 102 21.97 4.56 -19.90
CA THR A 102 23.12 5.44 -19.62
C THR A 102 24.21 5.15 -20.64
N ALA A 103 24.68 6.18 -21.36
CA ALA A 103 25.83 6.09 -22.25
C ALA A 103 27.12 6.38 -21.46
N GLU A 104 28.10 5.48 -21.59
CA GLU A 104 29.48 5.70 -21.15
C GLU A 104 30.18 6.63 -22.15
N THR A 105 30.74 7.74 -21.66
CA THR A 105 31.74 8.50 -22.40
C THR A 105 32.95 8.76 -21.51
N SER A 106 34.11 8.44 -22.06
CA SER A 106 35.44 8.47 -21.50
C SER A 106 35.98 9.88 -21.21
N THR A 107 36.68 9.99 -20.08
CA THR A 107 37.63 11.01 -19.57
C THR A 107 37.12 12.27 -18.83
N PRO A 108 37.77 12.67 -17.70
CA PRO A 108 37.12 13.41 -16.61
C PRO A 108 37.54 14.89 -16.52
N PRO A 109 36.85 15.70 -15.68
CA PRO A 109 37.58 16.16 -14.49
C PRO A 109 36.78 16.14 -13.18
N ASN A 110 37.54 15.86 -12.12
CA ASN A 110 37.32 16.10 -10.69
C ASN A 110 36.11 16.97 -10.31
N PHE A 111 35.22 16.42 -9.50
CA PHE A 111 34.81 17.02 -8.22
C PHE A 111 34.19 15.94 -7.32
N THR A 112 34.26 16.24 -6.03
CA THR A 112 34.01 15.44 -4.83
C THR A 112 32.57 14.93 -4.66
N ASP A 113 32.49 13.89 -3.84
CA ASP A 113 31.33 13.37 -3.09
C ASP A 113 30.46 12.25 -3.69
N GLY A 114 30.34 11.19 -2.89
CA GLY A 114 29.14 10.35 -2.82
C GLY A 114 29.13 9.08 -3.66
N ALA A 115 30.08 8.16 -3.46
CA ALA A 115 29.95 6.81 -4.00
C ALA A 115 28.79 6.04 -3.33
N ILE A 116 27.73 5.79 -4.09
CA ILE A 116 26.69 4.81 -3.77
C ILE A 116 27.18 3.45 -4.28
N LEU A 117 27.59 2.58 -3.35
CA LEU A 117 27.86 1.17 -3.61
C LEU A 117 26.55 0.46 -3.93
N PHE A 118 26.39 0.04 -5.19
CA PHE A 118 25.41 -0.98 -5.56
C PHE A 118 26.07 -2.34 -5.50
N ASN A 119 25.80 -3.10 -4.43
CA ASN A 119 26.16 -4.51 -4.36
C ASN A 119 25.10 -5.30 -5.14
N TRP A 120 25.48 -5.83 -6.31
CA TRP A 120 24.66 -6.76 -7.09
C TRP A 120 25.35 -8.12 -7.02
N ASP A 121 24.88 -8.96 -6.10
CA ASP A 121 25.16 -10.40 -6.12
C ASP A 121 24.48 -11.00 -7.35
N TRP A 122 25.28 -11.63 -8.20
CA TRP A 122 24.83 -12.57 -9.22
C TRP A 122 25.30 -13.96 -8.79
N ASP A 123 24.38 -14.75 -8.26
CA ASP A 123 24.53 -16.19 -8.15
C ASP A 123 24.48 -16.81 -9.55
N TRP A 124 25.48 -17.63 -9.85
CA TRP A 124 25.48 -18.58 -10.95
C TRP A 124 25.81 -19.95 -10.39
N GLU A 125 25.02 -20.92 -10.84
CA GLU A 125 24.95 -22.31 -10.41
C GLU A 125 26.28 -23.06 -10.56
N LEU A 126 26.49 -24.03 -9.67
CA LEU A 126 27.09 -25.31 -10.05
C LEU A 126 26.36 -26.42 -9.32
N ASP A 127 25.59 -27.18 -10.10
CA ASP A 127 25.03 -28.48 -9.74
C ASP A 127 26.14 -29.43 -9.31
N SER A 128 25.90 -30.15 -8.21
CA SER A 128 26.62 -31.37 -7.88
C SER A 128 25.69 -32.34 -7.16
N ASP A 129 25.21 -33.32 -7.93
CA ASP A 129 24.96 -34.72 -7.62
C ASP A 129 24.48 -35.09 -6.20
N SER A 130 23.20 -35.47 -6.11
CA SER A 130 22.76 -36.49 -5.15
C SER A 130 21.53 -37.25 -5.67
N GLU A 131 21.74 -38.13 -6.64
CA GLU A 131 20.86 -39.27 -6.90
C GLU A 131 21.08 -40.34 -5.81
N SER A 132 20.30 -40.30 -4.74
CA SER A 132 19.99 -41.47 -3.90
C SER A 132 19.02 -41.07 -2.80
N GLU A 133 17.71 -41.11 -3.04
CA GLU A 133 16.66 -41.29 -2.00
C GLU A 133 15.21 -41.25 -2.55
N GLU A 134 14.98 -41.19 -3.87
CA GLU A 134 13.63 -41.15 -4.44
C GLU A 134 12.94 -42.51 -4.66
N GLU A 135 13.60 -43.64 -4.40
CA GLU A 135 12.98 -44.97 -4.62
C GLU A 135 12.12 -45.48 -3.44
N GLU A 136 12.26 -44.96 -2.21
CA GLU A 136 11.50 -45.48 -1.06
C GLU A 136 10.12 -44.81 -0.85
N ASP A 137 9.89 -43.58 -1.35
CA ASP A 137 8.61 -42.85 -1.16
C ASP A 137 7.53 -43.19 -2.22
N MET A 138 7.93 -43.70 -3.39
CA MET A 138 6.99 -44.13 -4.44
C MET A 138 6.25 -45.44 -4.07
N GLY A 139 6.87 -46.31 -3.27
CA GLY A 139 6.26 -47.55 -2.80
C GLY A 139 5.08 -47.33 -1.84
N GLN A 140 5.18 -46.33 -0.95
CA GLN A 140 4.12 -46.03 0.03
C GLN A 140 2.93 -45.30 -0.61
N LYS A 141 3.17 -44.41 -1.59
CA LYS A 141 2.11 -43.73 -2.33
C LYS A 141 1.27 -44.69 -3.19
N ASN A 142 1.89 -45.70 -3.80
CA ASN A 142 1.17 -46.69 -4.59
C ASN A 142 0.33 -47.64 -3.71
N LYS A 143 0.83 -48.03 -2.53
CA LYS A 143 0.05 -48.84 -1.58
C LYS A 143 -1.20 -48.11 -1.07
N LYS A 144 -1.10 -46.81 -0.78
CA LYS A 144 -2.23 -45.99 -0.32
C LYS A 144 -3.27 -45.75 -1.43
N ARG A 145 -2.85 -45.66 -2.70
CA ARG A 145 -3.77 -45.55 -3.85
C ARG A 145 -4.55 -46.85 -4.07
N GLU A 146 -3.94 -48.00 -3.88
CA GLU A 146 -4.61 -49.29 -4.02
C GLU A 146 -5.63 -49.54 -2.88
N GLU A 147 -5.32 -49.12 -1.65
CA GLU A 147 -6.25 -49.19 -0.52
C GLU A 147 -7.49 -48.29 -0.71
N VAL A 148 -7.33 -47.09 -1.29
CA VAL A 148 -8.46 -46.20 -1.62
C VAL A 148 -9.32 -46.81 -2.74
N ARG A 149 -8.69 -47.41 -3.76
CA ARG A 149 -9.43 -48.06 -4.85
C ARG A 149 -10.29 -49.24 -4.37
N GLN A 150 -9.78 -50.04 -3.42
CA GLN A 150 -10.53 -51.16 -2.84
C GLN A 150 -11.69 -50.72 -1.91
N VAL A 151 -11.67 -49.49 -1.41
CA VAL A 151 -12.77 -48.92 -0.61
C VAL A 151 -13.87 -48.40 -1.53
N GLU A 152 -13.52 -47.75 -2.65
CA GLU A 152 -14.48 -47.27 -3.65
C GLU A 152 -15.19 -48.43 -4.36
N GLU A 153 -14.48 -49.51 -4.69
CA GLU A 153 -15.06 -50.71 -5.32
C GLU A 153 -16.02 -51.47 -4.38
N LYS A 154 -15.88 -51.29 -3.05
CA LYS A 154 -16.84 -51.82 -2.06
C LYS A 154 -18.05 -50.91 -1.84
N GLN A 155 -17.97 -49.62 -2.15
CA GLN A 155 -19.10 -48.70 -2.04
C GLN A 155 -20.02 -48.76 -3.26
N GLU A 156 -19.50 -49.08 -4.46
CA GLU A 156 -20.34 -49.26 -5.66
C GLU A 156 -21.15 -50.58 -5.69
N ALA A 157 -20.82 -51.54 -4.81
CA ALA A 157 -21.58 -52.79 -4.66
C ALA A 157 -22.69 -52.74 -3.59
N GLY A 158 -22.81 -51.63 -2.85
CA GLY A 158 -23.83 -51.42 -1.83
C GLY A 158 -25.07 -50.74 -2.40
N GLY A 159 -26.18 -51.47 -2.43
CA GLY A 159 -27.45 -51.06 -3.04
C GLY A 159 -27.99 -49.71 -2.58
N LYS A 160 -28.71 -49.08 -3.52
CA LYS A 160 -29.56 -47.91 -3.33
C LYS A 160 -30.64 -48.20 -2.27
N GLU A 161 -30.55 -47.56 -1.11
CA GLU A 161 -31.71 -47.28 -0.27
C GLU A 161 -32.11 -45.82 -0.45
N GLU A 162 -33.28 -45.61 -1.05
CA GLU A 162 -33.96 -44.32 -1.12
C GLU A 162 -34.39 -43.90 0.28
N ILE A 163 -33.74 -42.88 0.84
CA ILE A 163 -34.25 -42.17 2.02
C ILE A 163 -34.99 -40.93 1.52
N PHE A 164 -36.31 -41.00 1.69
CA PHE A 164 -37.27 -39.92 1.56
C PHE A 164 -36.97 -38.84 2.61
N ILE A 165 -36.62 -37.62 2.19
CA ILE A 165 -36.60 -36.44 3.07
C ILE A 165 -37.67 -35.49 2.56
N GLU A 166 -38.84 -35.56 3.21
CA GLU A 166 -39.92 -34.59 3.06
C GLU A 166 -39.70 -33.44 4.06
N GLU A 167 -39.71 -32.23 3.52
CA GLU A 167 -40.48 -31.10 4.04
C GLU A 167 -40.05 -30.44 5.36
N LEU A 168 -39.13 -29.47 5.27
CA LEU A 168 -39.12 -28.27 6.12
C LEU A 168 -38.66 -27.06 5.29
N LEU A 169 -39.59 -26.49 4.51
CA LEU A 169 -39.48 -25.13 3.97
C LEU A 169 -40.04 -24.15 5.02
N SER A 170 -39.19 -23.71 5.95
CA SER A 170 -39.46 -22.48 6.70
C SER A 170 -39.07 -21.29 5.83
N LYS A 171 -40.06 -20.43 5.57
CA LYS A 171 -39.89 -19.11 4.99
C LYS A 171 -39.12 -18.25 5.99
N ASP A 172 -37.82 -18.12 5.79
CA ASP A 172 -37.06 -17.04 6.41
C ASP A 172 -37.07 -15.86 5.44
N ASP A 173 -37.83 -14.84 5.83
CA ASP A 173 -37.77 -13.50 5.27
C ASP A 173 -36.34 -12.97 5.43
N HIS A 174 -35.55 -13.07 4.35
CA HIS A 174 -34.26 -12.39 4.27
C HIS A 174 -34.52 -10.89 4.14
N ASP A 175 -34.48 -10.23 5.30
CA ASP A 175 -34.34 -8.79 5.45
C ASP A 175 -33.12 -8.33 4.65
N ASP A 176 -33.37 -7.69 3.51
CA ASP A 176 -32.41 -6.91 2.71
C ASP A 176 -31.98 -5.65 3.47
N ASN A 177 -31.49 -5.82 4.69
CA ASN A 177 -30.80 -4.80 5.45
C ASN A 177 -29.36 -4.74 4.91
N HIS A 178 -29.24 -4.27 3.66
CA HIS A 178 -28.00 -3.74 3.13
C HIS A 178 -27.62 -2.54 4.02
N THR A 179 -26.93 -2.83 5.11
CA THR A 179 -26.17 -1.86 5.89
C THR A 179 -25.30 -1.12 4.88
N LYS A 180 -25.69 0.12 4.61
CA LYS A 180 -24.85 1.12 3.94
C LYS A 180 -23.60 1.24 4.80
N HIS A 181 -22.59 0.39 4.56
CA HIS A 181 -21.25 0.62 5.03
C HIS A 181 -20.79 1.90 4.33
N GLU A 182 -21.09 3.03 4.99
CA GLU A 182 -20.72 4.36 4.58
C GLU A 182 -19.24 4.38 4.24
N ASN A 183 -18.97 4.55 2.95
CA ASN A 183 -17.78 5.18 2.40
C ASN A 183 -16.46 4.82 3.09
N VAL A 184 -15.96 3.62 2.80
CA VAL A 184 -14.51 3.52 2.53
C VAL A 184 -14.25 4.51 1.39
N ARG A 185 -13.85 5.74 1.76
CA ARG A 185 -13.73 6.89 0.87
C ARG A 185 -12.96 6.46 -0.38
N ARG A 186 -13.57 6.65 -1.54
CA ARG A 186 -12.96 6.30 -2.83
C ARG A 186 -11.63 7.04 -2.98
N PRO A 187 -10.63 6.44 -3.64
CA PRO A 187 -9.35 7.10 -3.96
C PRO A 187 -9.49 8.47 -4.63
N GLU A 188 -10.63 8.71 -5.28
CA GLU A 188 -11.03 9.97 -5.90
C GLU A 188 -10.95 11.15 -4.93
N THR A 189 -11.26 10.98 -3.63
CA THR A 189 -11.23 12.10 -2.68
C THR A 189 -9.81 12.52 -2.30
N HIS A 190 -8.85 11.58 -2.22
CA HIS A 190 -7.49 11.92 -1.80
C HIS A 190 -6.80 12.82 -2.83
N SER A 191 -6.84 12.45 -4.11
CA SER A 191 -6.21 13.24 -5.17
C SER A 191 -6.78 14.67 -5.23
N ASP A 192 -8.09 14.81 -5.09
CA ASP A 192 -8.75 16.13 -5.11
C ASP A 192 -8.36 16.98 -3.88
N GLU A 193 -8.28 16.39 -2.69
CA GLU A 193 -7.80 17.07 -1.48
C GLU A 193 -6.35 17.54 -1.66
N VAL A 194 -5.47 16.68 -2.16
CA VAL A 194 -4.06 17.02 -2.42
C VAL A 194 -3.95 18.18 -3.41
N CYS A 195 -4.63 18.10 -4.56
CA CYS A 195 -4.59 19.17 -5.56
C CYS A 195 -5.09 20.51 -5.01
N LYS A 196 -6.18 20.52 -4.22
CA LYS A 196 -6.70 21.74 -3.58
C LYS A 196 -5.68 22.35 -2.62
N VAL A 197 -5.08 21.54 -1.75
CA VAL A 197 -4.10 22.02 -0.77
C VAL A 197 -2.84 22.53 -1.46
N LEU A 198 -2.31 21.82 -2.45
CA LEU A 198 -1.11 22.26 -3.18
C LEU A 198 -1.34 23.58 -3.93
N GLY A 199 -2.54 23.77 -4.49
CA GLY A 199 -2.91 25.04 -5.15
C GLY A 199 -3.04 26.21 -4.19
N ALA A 200 -3.48 25.97 -2.95
CA ALA A 200 -3.69 27.02 -1.95
C ALA A 200 -2.47 27.28 -1.06
N CYS A 201 -1.61 26.29 -0.85
CA CYS A 201 -0.49 26.30 0.08
C CYS A 201 0.80 25.80 -0.59
N PRO A 202 1.44 26.62 -1.45
CA PRO A 202 2.65 26.23 -2.18
C PRO A 202 3.93 26.23 -1.32
N HIS A 203 3.83 26.51 -0.01
CA HIS A 203 4.99 26.60 0.88
C HIS A 203 5.67 25.24 1.02
N VAL A 204 6.92 25.17 0.57
CA VAL A 204 7.77 23.98 0.69
C VAL A 204 8.60 24.07 1.97
N LEU A 205 8.49 23.03 2.77
CA LEU A 205 9.22 22.79 3.99
C LEU A 205 10.31 21.74 3.75
N GLN A 206 11.50 22.01 4.28
CA GLN A 206 12.59 21.05 4.39
C GLN A 206 12.49 20.31 5.73
N ILE A 207 12.48 18.99 5.69
CA ILE A 207 12.49 18.11 6.86
C ILE A 207 13.88 17.49 6.94
N VAL A 208 14.56 17.68 8.07
CA VAL A 208 15.88 17.10 8.33
C VAL A 208 15.73 15.90 9.28
N VAL A 209 16.21 14.73 8.86
CA VAL A 209 16.10 13.47 9.61
C VAL A 209 17.40 12.71 9.48
N GLN A 210 18.18 12.58 10.54
CA GLN A 210 19.44 11.80 10.55
C GLN A 210 20.38 12.17 9.40
N ASN A 211 20.57 13.47 9.17
CA ASN A 211 21.34 14.06 8.06
C ASN A 211 20.72 13.89 6.65
N ALA A 212 19.60 13.18 6.51
CA ALA A 212 18.83 13.18 5.27
C ALA A 212 17.94 14.43 5.23
N GLN A 213 17.91 15.09 4.07
CA GLN A 213 17.03 16.23 3.83
C GLN A 213 15.92 15.80 2.88
N MET A 214 14.68 16.09 3.25
CA MET A 214 13.49 15.81 2.46
C MET A 214 12.71 17.10 2.24
N THR A 215 12.08 17.27 1.09
CA THR A 215 11.22 18.44 0.83
C THR A 215 9.77 18.01 0.71
N CYS A 216 8.87 18.78 1.33
CA CYS A 216 7.43 18.51 1.29
C CYS A 216 6.62 19.81 1.43
N HIS A 217 5.35 19.82 1.02
CA HIS A 217 4.48 20.99 1.21
C HIS A 217 3.91 20.99 2.63
N SER A 218 4.08 22.10 3.35
CA SER A 218 3.65 22.20 4.75
C SER A 218 2.13 21.97 4.88
N GLY A 219 1.34 22.54 3.97
CA GLY A 219 -0.11 22.35 3.97
C GLY A 219 -0.53 20.88 3.84
N LEU A 220 0.24 20.08 3.10
CA LEU A 220 -0.03 18.65 2.94
C LEU A 220 0.29 17.88 4.22
N LEU A 221 1.43 18.18 4.85
CA LEU A 221 1.80 17.59 6.13
C LEU A 221 0.74 17.90 7.20
N SER A 222 0.31 19.17 7.29
CA SER A 222 -0.72 19.61 8.22
C SER A 222 -2.10 18.99 7.96
N LEU A 223 -2.45 18.72 6.70
CA LEU A 223 -3.71 18.04 6.36
C LEU A 223 -3.77 16.62 6.93
N TYR A 224 -2.65 15.91 6.89
CA TYR A 224 -2.62 14.50 7.22
C TYR A 224 -2.04 14.19 8.61
N SER A 225 -1.40 15.14 9.29
CA SER A 225 -0.77 14.93 10.59
C SER A 225 -1.03 16.11 11.51
N GLU A 226 -1.60 15.84 12.69
CA GLU A 226 -1.79 16.88 13.70
C GLU A 226 -0.47 17.36 14.30
N PHE A 227 0.52 16.48 14.40
CA PHE A 227 1.88 16.83 14.77
C PHE A 227 2.42 17.94 13.86
N PHE A 228 2.39 17.74 12.53
CA PHE A 228 2.85 18.76 11.59
C PHE A 228 1.92 19.97 11.53
N ASP A 229 0.64 19.81 11.79
CA ASP A 229 -0.27 20.95 11.89
C ASP A 229 0.10 21.88 13.05
N LYS A 230 0.39 21.32 14.23
CA LYS A 230 0.90 22.06 15.39
C LYS A 230 2.27 22.67 15.09
N GLU A 231 3.19 21.87 14.53
CA GLU A 231 4.56 22.32 14.22
C GLU A 231 4.66 23.31 13.05
N CYS A 232 3.66 23.43 12.18
CA CYS A 232 3.70 24.36 11.04
C CYS A 232 2.72 25.55 11.17
N ASN A 233 1.63 25.43 11.93
CA ASN A 233 0.53 26.42 11.90
C ASN A 233 0.19 27.05 13.27
N THR A 234 1.06 26.96 14.28
CA THR A 234 0.80 27.56 15.60
C THR A 234 1.03 29.08 15.63
N THR A 235 2.09 29.59 14.98
CA THR A 235 2.39 31.03 14.90
C THR A 235 2.84 31.42 13.50
N GLU A 236 2.75 32.71 13.15
CA GLU A 236 3.25 33.21 11.87
C GLU A 236 4.75 32.97 11.68
N GLU A 237 5.54 33.09 12.76
CA GLU A 237 6.98 32.79 12.73
C GLU A 237 7.25 31.33 12.37
N ILE A 238 6.51 30.41 12.98
CA ILE A 238 6.60 28.99 12.73
C ILE A 238 6.16 28.67 11.29
N ARG A 239 5.08 29.30 10.81
CA ARG A 239 4.59 29.15 9.44
C ARG A 239 5.62 29.56 8.38
N ASN A 240 6.44 30.56 8.70
CA ASN A 240 7.49 31.05 7.82
C ASN A 240 8.80 30.26 7.93
N ARG A 241 8.89 29.24 8.81
CA ARG A 241 10.04 28.35 8.86
C ARG A 241 10.16 27.58 7.55
N LYS A 242 11.39 27.48 7.08
CA LYS A 242 11.76 26.68 5.90
C LYS A 242 12.20 25.28 6.27
N GLU A 243 12.48 25.03 7.54
CA GLU A 243 13.11 23.81 8.02
C GLU A 243 12.51 23.33 9.35
N ILE A 244 12.28 22.03 9.46
CA ILE A 244 11.99 21.31 10.71
C ILE A 244 13.02 20.20 10.87
N ASP A 245 13.71 20.18 12.01
CA ASP A 245 14.64 19.12 12.38
C ASP A 245 13.92 18.06 13.23
N LEU A 246 13.95 16.82 12.75
CA LEU A 246 13.36 15.63 13.37
C LEU A 246 14.40 14.50 13.51
N THR A 247 15.67 14.86 13.64
CA THR A 247 16.80 13.92 13.63
C THR A 247 16.74 12.89 14.76
N GLU A 248 16.21 13.27 15.92
CA GLU A 248 16.13 12.39 17.09
C GLU A 248 14.88 11.49 17.07
N ASP A 249 13.86 11.88 16.32
CA ASP A 249 12.56 11.23 16.38
C ASP A 249 12.42 10.12 15.34
N PHE A 250 12.74 10.37 14.09
CA PHE A 250 12.37 9.48 13.00
C PHE A 250 13.59 8.98 12.22
N SER A 251 13.41 7.88 11.51
CA SER A 251 14.35 7.46 10.47
C SER A 251 13.94 8.04 9.10
N PRO A 252 14.90 8.22 8.17
CA PRO A 252 14.59 8.69 6.81
C PRO A 252 13.58 7.78 6.08
N LYS A 253 13.62 6.47 6.34
CA LYS A 253 12.68 5.49 5.73
C LYS A 253 11.26 5.67 6.23
N GLU A 254 11.09 5.97 7.53
CA GLU A 254 9.78 6.24 8.11
C GLU A 254 9.18 7.50 7.50
N MET A 255 9.92 8.62 7.54
CA MET A 255 9.44 9.88 6.99
C MET A 255 9.16 9.79 5.49
N SER A 256 10.00 9.09 4.73
CA SER A 256 9.76 8.83 3.31
C SER A 256 8.46 8.06 3.07
N ALA A 257 8.17 7.04 3.88
CA ALA A 257 6.92 6.28 3.76
C ALA A 257 5.69 7.15 4.01
N PHE A 258 5.72 7.98 5.06
CA PHE A 258 4.63 8.90 5.38
C PHE A 258 4.43 9.96 4.29
N ILE A 259 5.51 10.63 3.87
CA ILE A 259 5.47 11.67 2.83
C ILE A 259 4.94 11.07 1.52
N SER A 260 5.48 9.92 1.09
CA SER A 260 5.06 9.25 -0.14
C SER A 260 3.57 8.89 -0.10
N TRP A 261 3.07 8.41 1.04
CA TRP A 261 1.64 8.16 1.22
C TRP A 261 0.80 9.45 1.17
N ALA A 262 1.25 10.53 1.81
CA ALA A 262 0.53 11.80 1.82
C ALA A 262 0.28 12.33 0.40
N TYR A 263 1.22 12.15 -0.52
CA TYR A 263 1.02 12.53 -1.93
C TYR A 263 0.22 11.50 -2.74
N SER A 264 0.49 10.20 -2.52
CA SER A 264 0.04 9.15 -3.46
C SER A 264 -1.20 8.40 -3.00
N SER A 265 -1.61 8.56 -1.74
CA SER A 265 -2.58 7.75 -1.01
C SER A 265 -2.19 6.27 -0.86
N LYS A 266 -0.95 5.90 -1.22
CA LYS A 266 -0.46 4.51 -1.18
C LYS A 266 0.65 4.38 -0.16
N VAL A 267 0.55 3.35 0.67
CA VAL A 267 1.59 3.01 1.63
C VAL A 267 2.58 2.09 0.92
N GLU A 268 3.66 2.68 0.39
CA GLU A 268 4.75 1.97 -0.27
C GLU A 268 6.00 2.04 0.61
N SER A 269 6.33 0.95 1.28
CA SER A 269 7.49 0.88 2.17
C SER A 269 7.98 -0.54 2.37
N THR A 270 9.28 -0.68 2.64
CA THR A 270 9.91 -1.93 3.08
C THR A 270 9.81 -2.11 4.60
N LEU A 271 9.28 -1.14 5.33
CA LEU A 271 9.10 -1.23 6.78
C LEU A 271 7.96 -2.21 7.10
N ALA A 272 8.09 -2.89 8.25
CA ALA A 272 7.02 -3.74 8.76
C ALA A 272 5.77 -2.90 9.08
N LEU A 273 4.58 -3.46 8.85
CA LEU A 273 3.32 -2.71 8.95
C LEU A 273 3.07 -2.16 10.35
N GLU A 274 3.47 -2.89 11.39
CA GLU A 274 3.36 -2.47 12.79
C GLU A 274 4.21 -1.25 13.11
N LYS A 275 5.36 -1.09 12.44
CA LYS A 275 6.22 0.09 12.56
C LYS A 275 5.60 1.28 11.83
N LEU A 276 5.02 1.07 10.65
CA LEU A 276 4.31 2.13 9.91
C LEU A 276 3.07 2.61 10.68
N TRP A 277 2.35 1.71 11.34
CA TRP A 277 1.22 2.10 12.18
C TRP A 277 1.70 2.92 13.39
N GLY A 278 2.79 2.49 14.04
CA GLY A 278 3.45 3.24 15.12
C GLY A 278 3.96 4.62 14.69
N LEU A 279 4.48 4.74 13.46
CA LEU A 279 4.82 6.03 12.86
C LEU A 279 3.59 6.94 12.76
N GLY A 280 2.46 6.41 12.26
CA GLY A 280 1.21 7.16 12.21
C GLY A 280 0.71 7.63 13.58
N TRP A 281 0.91 6.80 14.61
CA TRP A 281 0.61 7.19 15.99
C TRP A 281 1.48 8.37 16.45
N ARG A 282 2.80 8.28 16.25
CA ARG A 282 3.75 9.33 16.64
C ARG A 282 3.55 10.64 15.88
N LEU A 283 3.13 10.57 14.62
CA LEU A 283 2.79 11.73 13.79
C LEU A 283 1.36 12.23 14.02
N GLU A 284 0.60 11.64 14.96
CA GLU A 284 -0.80 11.96 15.20
C GLU A 284 -1.62 11.98 13.89
N SER A 285 -1.48 10.92 13.10
CA SER A 285 -2.09 10.77 11.76
C SER A 285 -3.07 9.61 11.70
N PRO A 286 -4.34 9.80 12.12
CA PRO A 286 -5.38 8.76 12.00
C PRO A 286 -5.61 8.28 10.57
N ARG A 287 -5.52 9.18 9.58
CA ARG A 287 -5.66 8.82 8.16
C ARG A 287 -4.58 7.83 7.74
N PHE A 288 -3.32 8.05 8.13
CA PHE A 288 -2.23 7.13 7.82
C PHE A 288 -2.36 5.82 8.60
N MET A 289 -2.65 5.88 9.89
CA MET A 289 -2.90 4.70 10.72
C MET A 289 -4.01 3.81 10.14
N ASN A 290 -5.10 4.42 9.66
CA ASN A 290 -6.18 3.71 9.01
C ASN A 290 -5.76 3.10 7.67
N ALA A 291 -4.97 3.82 6.85
CA ALA A 291 -4.42 3.26 5.61
C ALA A 291 -3.52 2.04 5.86
N VAL A 292 -2.69 2.08 6.90
CA VAL A 292 -1.87 0.94 7.33
C VAL A 292 -2.75 -0.19 7.88
N MET A 293 -3.81 0.12 8.63
CA MET A 293 -4.76 -0.88 9.14
C MET A 293 -5.48 -1.62 8.01
N GLN A 294 -5.82 -0.93 6.92
CA GLN A 294 -6.35 -1.58 5.72
C GLN A 294 -5.37 -2.60 5.14
N LEU A 295 -4.06 -2.31 5.14
CA LEU A 295 -3.06 -3.30 4.74
C LEU A 295 -2.97 -4.48 5.72
N PHE A 296 -3.21 -4.28 7.02
CA PHE A 296 -3.35 -5.39 7.98
C PHE A 296 -4.54 -6.27 7.62
N PHE A 297 -5.72 -5.68 7.36
CA PHE A 297 -6.88 -6.44 6.93
C PHE A 297 -6.58 -7.21 5.64
N ASP A 298 -5.96 -6.57 4.66
CA ASP A 298 -5.65 -7.19 3.37
C ASP A 298 -4.61 -8.30 3.46
N ASN A 299 -3.58 -8.16 4.30
CA ASN A 299 -2.53 -9.15 4.45
C ASN A 299 -2.99 -10.36 5.29
N TYR A 300 -3.76 -10.12 6.34
CA TYR A 300 -4.20 -11.17 7.28
C TYR A 300 -5.63 -11.65 7.03
N ALA A 301 -6.29 -11.13 5.97
CA ALA A 301 -7.55 -11.65 5.49
C ALA A 301 -7.45 -13.14 5.17
N TYR A 302 -8.56 -13.82 5.46
CA TYR A 302 -8.72 -15.24 5.26
C TYR A 302 -8.32 -15.66 3.82
N GLY A 303 -7.56 -16.74 3.69
CA GLY A 303 -7.24 -17.36 2.40
C GLY A 303 -5.97 -16.86 1.69
N LYS A 304 -5.37 -15.74 2.11
CA LYS A 304 -4.07 -15.28 1.54
C LYS A 304 -2.84 -15.90 2.21
N GLY A 305 -3.05 -16.75 3.22
CA GLY A 305 -1.99 -17.57 3.79
C GLY A 305 -0.85 -16.77 4.43
N LYS A 306 -1.07 -15.53 4.91
CA LYS A 306 -0.12 -14.82 5.79
C LYS A 306 -0.67 -14.84 7.22
N TRP A 307 0.14 -15.35 8.13
CA TRP A 307 -0.14 -15.50 9.56
C TRP A 307 0.67 -14.43 10.29
N LEU A 308 0.18 -13.92 11.41
CA LEU A 308 0.97 -13.01 12.25
C LEU A 308 2.26 -13.72 12.69
N SER A 309 3.40 -13.08 12.46
CA SER A 309 4.66 -13.56 13.00
C SER A 309 4.74 -13.27 14.50
N ALA A 310 5.51 -14.08 15.22
CA ALA A 310 5.79 -13.83 16.63
C ALA A 310 6.45 -12.46 16.84
N SER A 311 7.36 -12.06 15.95
CA SER A 311 8.03 -10.75 16.00
C SER A 311 7.07 -9.56 15.90
N THR A 312 6.08 -9.62 15.01
CA THR A 312 5.06 -8.57 14.89
C THR A 312 4.20 -8.49 16.15
N VAL A 313 3.81 -9.64 16.72
CA VAL A 313 3.02 -9.67 17.95
C VAL A 313 3.81 -9.14 19.15
N GLU A 314 5.08 -9.55 19.28
CA GLU A 314 5.98 -9.04 20.30
C GLU A 314 6.14 -7.51 20.21
N PHE A 315 6.35 -6.99 19.00
CA PHE A 315 6.44 -5.55 18.77
C PHE A 315 5.17 -4.83 19.20
N VAL A 316 3.99 -5.31 18.79
CA VAL A 316 2.71 -4.67 19.11
C VAL A 316 2.44 -4.70 20.61
N TYR A 317 2.68 -5.82 21.29
CA TYR A 317 2.46 -5.91 22.74
C TYR A 317 3.46 -5.08 23.57
N THR A 318 4.68 -4.92 23.07
CA THR A 318 5.72 -4.12 23.74
C THR A 318 5.53 -2.62 23.52
N ASN A 319 5.18 -2.20 22.31
CA ASN A 319 5.22 -0.79 21.91
C ASN A 319 3.83 -0.12 21.87
N MET A 320 2.74 -0.88 21.92
CA MET A 320 1.39 -0.32 21.80
C MET A 320 0.59 -0.44 23.08
N ARG A 321 -0.20 0.60 23.37
CA ARG A 321 -1.14 0.64 24.51
C ARG A 321 -2.16 -0.50 24.40
N ARG A 322 -2.58 -1.04 25.55
CA ARG A 322 -3.55 -2.16 25.65
C ARG A 322 -4.83 -1.93 24.84
N LYS A 323 -5.34 -0.70 24.85
CA LYS A 323 -6.59 -0.33 24.14
C LYS A 323 -6.38 0.18 22.71
N SER A 324 -5.14 0.26 22.22
CA SER A 324 -4.89 0.73 20.85
C SER A 324 -5.59 -0.16 19.82
N PRO A 325 -6.13 0.40 18.72
CA PRO A 325 -6.83 -0.39 17.70
C PRO A 325 -5.97 -1.52 17.12
N LEU A 326 -4.68 -1.26 16.89
CA LEU A 326 -3.75 -2.29 16.38
C LEU A 326 -3.57 -3.44 17.38
N ARG A 327 -3.39 -3.15 18.66
CA ARG A 327 -3.24 -4.21 19.67
C ARG A 327 -4.54 -5.00 19.85
N GLN A 328 -5.69 -4.35 19.79
CA GLN A 328 -6.98 -5.04 19.78
C GLN A 328 -7.15 -5.92 18.53
N PHE A 329 -6.75 -5.43 17.35
CA PHE A 329 -6.77 -6.22 16.11
C PHE A 329 -5.92 -7.48 16.26
N VAL A 330 -4.66 -7.34 16.69
CA VAL A 330 -3.74 -8.46 16.91
C VAL A 330 -4.31 -9.44 17.93
N LYS A 331 -4.82 -8.96 19.08
CA LYS A 331 -5.46 -9.79 20.10
C LYS A 331 -6.60 -10.62 19.51
N HIS A 332 -7.57 -9.99 18.84
CA HIS A 332 -8.71 -10.72 18.27
C HIS A 332 -8.28 -11.65 17.14
N HIS A 333 -7.23 -11.32 16.38
CA HIS A 333 -6.70 -12.21 15.34
C HIS A 333 -6.10 -13.48 15.95
N ILE A 334 -5.35 -13.35 17.04
CA ILE A 334 -4.81 -14.48 17.80
C ILE A 334 -5.95 -15.34 18.38
N ILE A 335 -6.95 -14.69 18.98
CA ILE A 335 -8.10 -15.38 19.58
C ILE A 335 -8.89 -16.19 18.55
N ALA A 336 -9.14 -15.60 17.38
CA ALA A 336 -9.95 -16.25 16.35
C ALA A 336 -9.23 -17.43 15.70
N ASN A 337 -7.91 -17.33 15.51
CA ASN A 337 -7.20 -18.26 14.62
C ASN A 337 -6.17 -19.16 15.32
N GLY A 338 -5.82 -18.89 16.58
CA GLY A 338 -4.94 -19.70 17.42
C GLY A 338 -3.51 -19.79 16.90
N PRO A 339 -2.49 -19.24 17.58
CA PRO A 339 -1.13 -19.22 17.05
C PRO A 339 -0.50 -20.63 16.93
N LEU A 340 -1.05 -21.62 17.65
CA LEU A 340 -0.64 -23.02 17.63
C LEU A 340 -1.73 -23.95 17.05
N SER A 341 -2.74 -23.40 16.37
CA SER A 341 -3.74 -24.22 15.70
C SER A 341 -3.09 -25.05 14.58
N ALA A 342 -3.65 -26.24 14.29
CA ALA A 342 -3.13 -27.10 13.22
C ALA A 342 -3.03 -26.35 11.88
N ARG A 343 -3.97 -25.42 11.66
CA ARG A 343 -4.01 -24.56 10.49
C ARG A 343 -2.88 -23.52 10.45
N SER A 344 -2.54 -22.92 11.59
CA SER A 344 -1.38 -22.03 11.71
C SER A 344 -0.07 -22.73 11.38
N LEU A 345 0.03 -24.02 11.72
CA LEU A 345 1.23 -24.83 11.54
C LEU A 345 1.36 -25.43 10.13
N THR A 346 0.25 -25.64 9.43
CA THR A 346 0.27 -26.29 8.11
C THR A 346 0.90 -25.39 7.05
N GLY A 347 1.93 -25.88 6.35
CA GLY A 347 2.57 -25.19 5.23
C GLY A 347 3.47 -24.02 5.63
N ARG A 348 3.96 -24.00 6.88
CA ARG A 348 4.86 -22.95 7.38
C ARG A 348 6.31 -23.37 7.42
N GLN A 349 7.17 -22.36 7.36
CA GLN A 349 8.62 -22.52 7.51
C GLN A 349 8.95 -23.18 8.86
N TYR A 350 10.02 -23.97 8.86
CA TYR A 350 10.62 -24.50 10.07
C TYR A 350 10.88 -23.36 11.07
N GLY A 351 10.44 -23.54 12.32
CA GLY A 351 10.70 -22.59 13.40
C GLY A 351 9.50 -21.74 13.85
N PHE A 352 8.44 -21.59 13.04
CA PHE A 352 7.26 -20.77 13.41
C PHE A 352 6.68 -21.16 14.78
N GLU A 353 6.49 -22.45 15.02
CA GLU A 353 5.98 -22.95 16.31
C GLU A 353 6.93 -22.65 17.47
N ALA A 354 8.23 -22.80 17.25
CA ALA A 354 9.25 -22.56 18.27
C ALA A 354 9.31 -21.08 18.66
N GLU A 355 9.21 -20.16 17.69
CA GLU A 355 9.14 -18.72 17.92
C GLU A 355 7.90 -18.33 18.75
N TRP A 356 6.73 -18.84 18.38
CA TRP A 356 5.50 -18.59 19.13
C TRP A 356 5.55 -19.15 20.55
N LYS A 357 6.06 -20.38 20.72
CA LYS A 357 6.28 -20.96 22.05
C LYS A 357 7.27 -20.13 22.87
N ALA A 358 8.35 -19.64 22.27
CA ALA A 358 9.31 -18.79 22.94
C ALA A 358 8.67 -17.47 23.38
N LEU A 359 7.88 -16.83 22.51
CA LEU A 359 7.15 -15.60 22.83
C LEU A 359 6.13 -15.80 23.95
N ILE A 360 5.34 -16.88 23.91
CA ILE A 360 4.36 -17.19 24.96
C ILE A 360 5.07 -17.45 26.31
N ARG A 361 6.21 -18.15 26.31
CA ARG A 361 7.01 -18.41 27.52
C ARG A 361 7.56 -17.14 28.16
N LYS A 362 7.81 -16.07 27.39
CA LYS A 362 8.20 -14.75 27.95
C LYS A 362 7.09 -14.19 28.86
N GLY A 363 5.84 -14.62 28.71
CA GLY A 363 4.73 -14.25 29.57
C GLY A 363 4.15 -12.86 29.27
N GLY A 364 3.73 -12.15 30.32
CA GLY A 364 3.17 -10.81 30.24
C GLY A 364 1.72 -10.76 29.74
N ASP A 365 1.31 -9.60 29.24
CA ASP A 365 -0.07 -9.35 28.81
C ASP A 365 -0.52 -10.29 27.69
N LEU A 366 0.38 -10.69 26.78
CA LEU A 366 0.08 -11.60 25.70
C LEU A 366 -0.35 -12.97 26.22
N ALA A 367 0.43 -13.55 27.15
CA ALA A 367 0.11 -14.85 27.74
C ALA A 367 -1.22 -14.78 28.50
N SER A 368 -1.48 -13.68 29.23
CA SER A 368 -2.75 -13.45 29.90
C SER A 368 -3.92 -13.37 28.93
N ASP A 369 -3.80 -12.60 27.84
CA ASP A 369 -4.85 -12.48 26.82
C ASP A 369 -5.15 -13.83 26.15
N ILE A 370 -4.14 -14.66 25.87
CA ILE A 370 -4.33 -15.99 25.26
C ILE A 370 -4.94 -16.97 26.27
N ALA A 371 -4.49 -16.97 27.52
CA ALA A 371 -4.92 -17.91 28.54
C ALA A 371 -6.38 -17.66 28.97
N VAL A 372 -6.77 -16.40 29.18
CA VAL A 372 -8.14 -16.04 29.57
C VAL A 372 -9.16 -16.45 28.50
N GLU A 373 -8.79 -16.31 27.24
CA GLU A 373 -9.67 -16.58 26.09
C GLU A 373 -9.52 -18.01 25.55
N SER A 374 -8.79 -18.89 26.26
CA SER A 374 -8.51 -20.29 25.87
C SER A 374 -8.05 -20.46 24.41
N SER A 375 -7.27 -19.50 23.91
CA SER A 375 -7.11 -19.27 22.46
C SER A 375 -5.89 -19.92 21.82
N PHE A 376 -5.22 -20.87 22.47
CA PHE A 376 -4.01 -21.48 21.92
C PHE A 376 -4.25 -22.21 20.59
N SER A 377 -5.41 -22.86 20.46
CA SER A 377 -5.75 -23.75 19.35
C SER A 377 -7.10 -23.43 18.69
N ASN A 378 -7.69 -22.27 18.99
CA ASN A 378 -8.95 -21.84 18.37
C ASN A 378 -8.78 -21.73 16.85
N ASP A 379 -9.85 -22.02 16.10
CA ASP A 379 -9.96 -21.79 14.66
C ASP A 379 -11.42 -21.45 14.34
N ASP A 380 -11.88 -20.33 14.89
CA ASP A 380 -13.19 -19.76 14.60
C ASP A 380 -13.06 -18.57 13.63
N PRO A 381 -13.08 -18.82 12.31
CA PRO A 381 -12.96 -17.76 11.32
C PRO A 381 -14.14 -16.79 11.34
N SER A 382 -15.27 -17.17 11.96
CA SER A 382 -16.40 -16.26 12.13
C SER A 382 -16.05 -15.06 13.03
N GLN A 383 -15.07 -15.26 13.92
CA GLN A 383 -14.57 -14.24 14.83
C GLN A 383 -13.42 -13.40 14.28
N SER A 384 -12.94 -13.72 13.07
CA SER A 384 -11.77 -13.04 12.50
C SER A 384 -11.96 -11.52 12.41
N PRO A 385 -11.02 -10.71 12.90
CA PRO A 385 -11.10 -9.26 12.81
C PRO A 385 -10.92 -8.74 11.37
N CYS A 386 -10.50 -9.61 10.45
CA CYS A 386 -10.33 -9.27 9.03
C CYS A 386 -11.63 -9.31 8.23
N ARG A 387 -12.75 -9.70 8.85
CA ARG A 387 -14.08 -9.62 8.23
C ARG A 387 -14.51 -8.15 8.04
N PRO A 388 -14.95 -7.72 6.84
CA PRO A 388 -15.29 -6.32 6.54
C PRO A 388 -16.28 -5.70 7.53
N GLU A 389 -17.24 -6.48 8.00
CA GLU A 389 -18.28 -6.04 8.94
C GLU A 389 -17.69 -5.59 10.29
N ARG A 390 -16.45 -6.02 10.61
CA ARG A 390 -15.75 -5.74 11.87
C ARG A 390 -14.67 -4.67 11.73
N TRP A 391 -14.33 -4.21 10.52
CA TRP A 391 -13.21 -3.29 10.28
C TRP A 391 -13.38 -1.97 11.04
N ALA A 392 -14.59 -1.44 11.10
CA ALA A 392 -14.90 -0.18 11.77
C ALA A 392 -14.44 -0.14 13.25
N LYS A 393 -14.39 -1.30 13.93
CA LYS A 393 -13.91 -1.41 15.32
C LYS A 393 -12.44 -1.02 15.49
N TYR A 394 -11.63 -1.15 14.44
CA TYR A 394 -10.18 -0.94 14.48
C TYR A 394 -9.71 0.31 13.73
N LEU A 395 -10.64 1.06 13.13
CA LEU A 395 -10.33 2.32 12.47
C LEU A 395 -10.50 3.48 13.46
N LEU A 396 -9.57 4.43 13.40
CA LEU A 396 -9.60 5.63 14.21
C LEU A 396 -10.51 6.69 13.57
N PRO A 397 -11.21 7.50 14.37
CA PRO A 397 -11.85 8.70 13.85
C PRO A 397 -10.82 9.64 13.23
N ILE A 398 -11.20 10.34 12.16
CA ILE A 398 -10.34 11.34 11.53
C ILE A 398 -10.46 12.64 12.33
N THR A 399 -9.37 13.02 13.00
CA THR A 399 -9.28 14.23 13.85
C THR A 399 -8.50 15.37 13.20
N THR A 400 -7.84 15.12 12.06
CA THR A 400 -7.14 16.17 11.31
C THR A 400 -8.11 17.19 10.73
N ARG A 401 -7.63 18.42 10.56
CA ARG A 401 -8.44 19.53 10.05
C ARG A 401 -9.02 19.22 8.66
N PRO A 402 -10.25 19.68 8.36
CA PRO A 402 -10.82 19.55 7.04
C PRO A 402 -10.01 20.35 6.01
N THR A 403 -10.02 19.86 4.77
CA THR A 403 -9.25 20.47 3.66
C THR A 403 -9.61 21.94 3.44
N GLU A 404 -10.87 22.30 3.63
CA GLU A 404 -11.38 23.66 3.44
C GLU A 404 -10.73 24.65 4.41
N GLU A 405 -10.49 24.27 5.67
CA GLU A 405 -9.84 25.14 6.65
C GLU A 405 -8.38 25.41 6.29
N ILE A 406 -7.68 24.41 5.76
CA ILE A 406 -6.29 24.52 5.32
C ILE A 406 -6.20 25.42 4.09
N VAL A 407 -7.08 25.21 3.11
CA VAL A 407 -7.15 26.01 1.89
C VAL A 407 -7.45 27.48 2.20
N ASN A 408 -8.31 27.73 3.19
CA ASN A 408 -8.63 29.09 3.64
C ASN A 408 -7.53 29.74 4.48
N GLY A 409 -6.44 29.02 4.79
CA GLY A 409 -5.34 29.51 5.62
C GLY A 409 -5.77 29.85 7.04
N THR A 410 -6.85 29.23 7.54
CA THR A 410 -7.34 29.48 8.90
C THR A 410 -6.30 28.95 9.88
N LEU A 411 -5.78 29.81 10.75
CA LEU A 411 -4.89 29.38 11.83
C LEU A 411 -5.67 28.49 12.80
N ARG A 412 -5.01 27.45 13.32
CA ARG A 412 -5.61 26.64 14.38
C ARG A 412 -5.70 27.54 15.60
N LEU A 413 -6.92 28.00 15.92
CA LEU A 413 -7.17 28.58 17.24
C LEU A 413 -6.76 27.52 18.25
N LYS A 414 -6.05 27.92 19.32
CA LYS A 414 -5.73 27.01 20.43
C LYS A 414 -7.06 26.44 20.94
N ILE A 415 -7.41 25.25 20.46
CA ILE A 415 -8.46 24.45 21.05
C ILE A 415 -7.85 24.04 22.37
N GLU A 416 -8.44 24.49 23.47
CA GLU A 416 -8.14 23.90 24.78
C GLU A 416 -8.36 22.41 24.63
N ASP A 417 -7.27 21.63 24.63
CA ASP A 417 -7.29 20.21 24.35
C ASP A 417 -8.41 19.59 25.22
N PRO A 418 -9.48 19.07 24.62
CA PRO A 418 -10.58 18.50 25.38
C PRO A 418 -10.00 17.29 26.10
N ASP A 419 -9.76 17.43 27.40
CA ASP A 419 -9.10 16.49 28.31
C ASP A 419 -8.87 15.10 27.69
N VAL A 420 -7.81 15.00 26.88
CA VAL A 420 -7.54 13.80 26.07
C VAL A 420 -7.02 12.67 26.96
N SER A 421 -6.98 12.87 28.29
CA SER A 421 -6.58 11.88 29.27
C SER A 421 -7.44 10.61 29.25
N GLU A 422 -8.68 10.67 28.76
CA GLU A 422 -9.51 9.46 28.61
C GLU A 422 -9.22 8.65 27.34
N TRP A 423 -8.65 9.29 26.31
CA TRP A 423 -8.26 8.63 25.06
C TRP A 423 -6.76 8.29 25.01
N HIS A 424 -6.00 8.69 26.04
CA HIS A 424 -4.56 8.48 26.13
C HIS A 424 -4.12 7.54 27.26
#